data_AF-A0A256XD10-F1
#
_entry.id   AF-A0A256XD10-F1
#
_cell.length_a   1.000
_cell.length_b   1.000
_cell.length_c   1.000
_cell.angle_alpha   90.00
_cell.angle_beta   90.00
_cell.angle_gamma   90.00
#
_symmetry.space_group_name_H-M   'P 1'
#
loop_
_entity.id
_entity.type
_entity.pdbx_description
1 polymer ?
#
loop_
_entity_poly.entity_id
_entity_poly.type
_entity_poly.pdbx_seq_one_letter_code
_entity_poly.pdbx_strand_id
1 'polypeptide(L)'
;MGVPDAVIFINGLASVVIELKTSNKWLDTVFKTEYVQAQTYAYLLHELNIASKDLIVSIAKLKRDPEYVKSKRLEVLREVLKILDQVSVTPVTIHKRDLTIHCMPFDESIIHDIKWALAFWKMERELQPSNSLSKCLSCEYRHLCTLRSVRKV
;
A
#
# COMPACT_ATOMS: atom_id res chain seq x y z
N MET A 1 -8.49 3.41 -12.58
CA MET A 1 -8.70 4.22 -11.37
C MET A 1 -8.72 3.31 -10.16
N GLY A 2 -8.11 3.72 -9.04
CA GLY A 2 -8.08 2.97 -7.77
C GLY A 2 -8.88 3.69 -6.69
N VAL A 3 -9.32 2.95 -5.67
CA VAL A 3 -10.04 3.48 -4.51
C VAL A 3 -9.33 2.97 -3.24
N PRO A 4 -9.03 3.82 -2.25
CA PRO A 4 -8.49 3.36 -0.96
C PRO A 4 -9.51 2.48 -0.24
N ASP A 5 -9.06 1.57 0.62
CA ASP A 5 -9.99 0.71 1.34
C ASP A 5 -10.87 1.49 2.33
N ALA A 6 -10.31 2.53 2.98
CA ALA A 6 -11.05 3.55 3.71
C ALA A 6 -10.22 4.83 3.93
N VAL A 7 -10.89 5.96 4.19
CA VAL A 7 -10.29 7.20 4.68
C VAL A 7 -11.12 7.71 5.87
N ILE A 8 -10.46 8.03 6.97
CA ILE A 8 -11.10 8.61 8.16
C ILE A 8 -10.97 10.13 8.11
N PHE A 9 -12.09 10.82 8.29
CA PHE A 9 -12.12 12.27 8.42
C PHE A 9 -12.39 12.68 9.88
N ILE A 10 -11.57 13.58 10.41
CA ILE A 10 -11.74 14.21 11.73
C ILE A 10 -11.84 15.71 11.50
N ASN A 11 -12.90 16.33 11.99
CA ASN A 11 -13.17 17.77 11.81
C ASN A 11 -13.10 18.25 10.34
N GLY A 12 -13.56 17.40 9.40
CA GLY A 12 -13.57 17.70 7.97
C GLY A 12 -12.24 17.48 7.24
N LEU A 13 -11.17 17.09 7.94
CA LEU A 13 -9.87 16.77 7.33
C LEU A 13 -9.62 15.26 7.36
N ALA A 14 -9.04 14.72 6.30
CA ALA A 14 -8.59 13.35 6.24
C ALA A 14 -7.41 13.15 7.21
N SER A 15 -7.59 12.30 8.21
CA SER A 15 -6.59 12.03 9.24
C SER A 15 -5.96 10.65 9.14
N VAL A 16 -6.64 9.69 8.51
CA VAL A 16 -6.07 8.35 8.30
C VAL A 16 -6.47 7.81 6.93
N VAL A 17 -5.51 7.30 6.17
CA VAL A 17 -5.72 6.42 5.02
C VAL A 17 -5.55 4.97 5.47
N ILE A 18 -6.48 4.09 5.12
CA ILE A 18 -6.40 2.66 5.43
C ILE A 18 -6.36 1.86 4.14
N GLU A 19 -5.38 0.95 4.06
CA GLU A 19 -5.26 -0.09 3.04
C GLU A 19 -5.25 -1.47 3.73
N LEU A 20 -6.14 -2.36 3.32
CA LEU A 20 -6.28 -3.72 3.79
C LEU A 20 -5.62 -4.69 2.82
N LYS A 21 -4.71 -5.52 3.31
CA LYS A 21 -4.04 -6.58 2.54
C LYS A 21 -4.23 -7.94 3.17
N THR A 22 -4.19 -9.00 2.36
CA THR A 22 -4.11 -10.38 2.87
C THR A 22 -2.75 -10.99 2.53
N SER A 23 -2.15 -11.69 3.49
CA SER A 23 -0.84 -12.31 3.34
C SER A 23 -0.79 -13.69 3.98
N ASN A 24 -0.10 -14.64 3.35
CA ASN A 24 0.11 -15.98 3.92
C ASN A 24 1.23 -16.02 4.96
N LYS A 25 2.22 -15.12 4.84
CA LYS A 25 3.50 -15.22 5.57
C LYS A 25 4.09 -13.86 5.97
N TRP A 26 3.87 -12.84 5.16
CA TRP A 26 4.54 -11.55 5.28
C TRP A 26 3.60 -10.52 5.92
N LEU A 27 3.17 -10.78 7.15
CA LEU A 27 2.32 -9.85 7.90
C LEU A 27 3.15 -8.68 8.45
N ASP A 28 4.41 -8.92 8.81
CA ASP A 28 5.29 -7.93 9.44
C ASP A 28 6.16 -7.18 8.43
N THR A 29 5.94 -7.39 7.13
CA THR A 29 6.69 -6.73 6.06
C THR A 29 5.74 -5.91 5.20
N VAL A 30 6.00 -4.61 5.10
CA VAL A 30 5.37 -3.75 4.10
C VAL A 30 6.19 -3.80 2.82
N PHE A 31 5.60 -4.29 1.74
CA PHE A 31 6.28 -4.27 0.44
C PHE A 31 6.25 -2.86 -0.15
N LYS A 32 7.31 -2.46 -0.88
CA LYS A 32 7.38 -1.13 -1.53
C LYS A 32 6.16 -0.82 -2.39
N THR A 33 5.57 -1.81 -3.06
CA THR A 33 4.33 -1.59 -3.85
C THR A 33 3.11 -1.30 -2.98
N GLU A 34 3.01 -1.92 -1.79
CA GLU A 34 1.92 -1.65 -0.83
C GLU A 34 2.10 -0.25 -0.24
N TYR A 35 3.33 0.09 0.14
CA TYR A 35 3.72 1.43 0.58
C TYR A 35 3.34 2.49 -0.45
N VAL A 36 3.79 2.30 -1.70
CA VAL A 36 3.54 3.26 -2.78
C VAL A 36 2.06 3.45 -3.02
N GLN A 37 1.29 2.37 -3.04
CA GLN A 37 -0.15 2.44 -3.23
C GLN A 37 -0.83 3.25 -2.12
N ALA A 38 -0.55 2.95 -0.85
CA ALA A 38 -1.17 3.64 0.27
C ALA A 38 -0.76 5.13 0.34
N GLN A 39 0.53 5.42 0.18
CA GLN A 39 1.05 6.79 0.16
C GLN A 39 0.54 7.60 -1.05
N THR A 40 0.23 6.96 -2.18
CA THR A 40 -0.38 7.66 -3.33
C THR A 40 -1.73 8.25 -2.97
N TYR A 41 -2.57 7.54 -2.20
CA TYR A 41 -3.84 8.08 -1.76
C TYR A 41 -3.65 9.23 -0.77
N ALA A 42 -2.69 9.11 0.15
CA ALA A 42 -2.34 10.19 1.08
C ALA A 42 -1.86 11.45 0.34
N TYR A 43 -1.00 11.28 -0.67
CA TYR A 43 -0.54 12.35 -1.55
C TYR A 43 -1.70 13.08 -2.24
N LEU A 44 -2.66 12.34 -2.80
CA LEU A 44 -3.82 12.96 -3.45
C LEU A 44 -4.67 13.78 -2.47
N LEU A 45 -4.87 13.29 -1.24
CA LEU A 45 -5.59 14.04 -0.19
C LEU A 45 -4.84 15.32 0.21
N HIS A 46 -3.51 15.25 0.26
CA HIS A 46 -2.65 16.39 0.52
C HIS A 46 -2.76 17.45 -0.59
N GLU A 47 -2.64 17.04 -1.86
CA GLU A 47 -2.77 17.95 -3.02
C GLU A 47 -4.17 18.60 -3.11
N LEU A 48 -5.20 17.90 -2.65
CA LEU A 48 -6.57 18.44 -2.57
C LEU A 48 -6.77 19.38 -1.38
N ASN A 49 -5.75 19.63 -0.55
CA ASN A 49 -5.80 20.46 0.65
C ASN A 49 -6.87 20.02 1.66
N ILE A 50 -7.13 18.71 1.73
CA ILE A 50 -8.07 18.10 2.68
C ILE A 50 -7.40 17.13 3.64
N ALA A 51 -6.09 16.95 3.57
CA ALA A 51 -5.32 16.17 4.55
C ALA A 51 -5.06 16.96 5.83
N SER A 52 -5.14 16.30 6.98
CA SER A 52 -4.61 16.84 8.23
C SER A 52 -3.08 16.85 8.21
N LYS A 53 -2.47 17.76 8.97
CA LYS A 53 -1.01 17.84 9.13
C LYS A 53 -0.38 16.52 9.59
N ASP A 54 -1.06 15.81 10.47
CA ASP A 54 -0.58 14.55 11.05
C ASP A 54 -1.23 13.33 10.39
N LEU A 55 -1.46 13.39 9.07
CA LEU A 55 -2.08 12.31 8.30
C LEU A 55 -1.33 10.99 8.48
N ILE A 56 -2.05 9.98 9.00
CA ILE A 56 -1.54 8.62 9.19
C ILE A 56 -1.86 7.78 7.96
N VAL A 57 -0.88 7.04 7.48
CA VAL A 57 -1.07 6.00 6.48
C VAL A 57 -0.99 4.64 7.17
N SER A 58 -2.06 3.86 7.05
CA SER A 58 -2.21 2.56 7.68
C SER A 58 -2.30 1.45 6.64
N ILE A 59 -1.41 0.46 6.75
CA ILE A 59 -1.46 -0.79 5.97
C ILE A 59 -1.75 -1.92 6.94
N ALA A 60 -2.98 -2.43 6.92
CA ALA A 60 -3.43 -3.51 7.78
C ALA A 60 -3.39 -4.83 7.01
N LYS A 61 -2.51 -5.74 7.44
CA LYS A 61 -2.25 -7.03 6.81
C LYS A 61 -2.90 -8.13 7.63
N LEU A 62 -3.90 -8.77 7.05
CA LEU A 62 -4.60 -9.91 7.62
C LEU A 62 -3.97 -11.22 7.11
N LYS A 63 -3.86 -12.22 7.99
CA LYS A 63 -3.53 -13.59 7.59
C LYS A 63 -4.58 -14.07 6.61
N ARG A 64 -4.14 -14.49 5.42
CA ARG A 64 -5.07 -14.94 4.38
C ARG A 64 -5.74 -16.22 4.86
N ASP A 65 -7.06 -16.19 4.85
CA ASP A 65 -7.93 -17.32 5.11
C ASP A 65 -8.82 -17.54 3.87
N PRO A 66 -8.83 -18.74 3.26
CA PRO A 66 -9.64 -19.04 2.08
C PRO A 66 -11.14 -18.87 2.28
N GLU A 67 -11.64 -18.99 3.51
CA GLU A 67 -13.06 -18.76 3.84
C GLU A 67 -13.38 -17.29 4.14
N TYR A 68 -12.37 -16.42 4.12
CA TYR A 68 -12.48 -15.00 4.42
C TYR A 68 -13.06 -14.23 3.23
N VAL A 69 -14.33 -14.48 2.96
CA VAL A 69 -15.12 -13.82 1.92
C VAL A 69 -15.50 -12.41 2.41
N LYS A 70 -15.73 -11.49 1.47
CA LYS A 70 -16.13 -10.07 1.63
C LYS A 70 -17.00 -9.70 2.85
N SER A 71 -17.79 -10.63 3.38
CA SER A 71 -18.67 -10.46 4.55
C SER A 71 -17.96 -9.94 5.80
N LYS A 72 -16.69 -10.30 6.02
CA LYS A 72 -15.94 -9.88 7.22
C LYS A 72 -15.10 -8.61 7.03
N ARG A 73 -15.06 -8.03 5.83
CA ARG A 73 -14.26 -6.83 5.56
C ARG A 73 -14.65 -5.65 6.45
N LEU A 74 -15.95 -5.46 6.68
CA LEU A 74 -16.45 -4.41 7.59
C LEU A 74 -16.05 -4.67 9.04
N GLU A 75 -15.99 -5.93 9.47
CA GLU A 75 -15.56 -6.31 10.82
C GLU A 75 -14.07 -6.01 11.02
N VAL A 76 -13.24 -6.40 10.06
CA VAL A 76 -11.80 -6.08 10.04
C VAL A 76 -11.60 -4.57 10.07
N LEU A 77 -12.32 -3.83 9.23
CA LEU A 77 -12.20 -2.38 9.21
C LEU A 77 -12.59 -1.78 10.56
N ARG A 78 -13.69 -2.22 11.19
CA ARG A 78 -14.08 -1.78 12.53
C ARG A 78 -13.01 -2.09 13.58
N GLU A 79 -12.36 -3.24 13.50
CA GLU A 79 -11.29 -3.61 14.41
C GLU A 79 -10.04 -2.73 14.20
N VAL A 80 -9.65 -2.50 12.95
CA VAL A 80 -8.57 -1.58 12.58
C VAL A 80 -8.87 -0.19 13.11
N LEU A 81 -10.09 0.33 12.92
CA LEU A 81 -10.51 1.65 13.41
C LEU A 81 -10.36 1.78 14.93
N LYS A 82 -10.80 0.77 15.70
CA LYS A 82 -10.65 0.77 17.17
C LYS A 82 -9.19 0.80 17.61
N ILE A 83 -8.31 0.14 16.87
CA ILE A 83 -6.87 0.12 17.17
C ILE A 83 -6.24 1.46 16.81
N LEU A 84 -6.60 2.03 15.65
CA LEU A 84 -6.10 3.31 15.18
C LEU A 84 -6.49 4.49 16.08
N ASP A 85 -7.66 4.43 16.70
CA ASP A 85 -8.09 5.42 17.71
C ASP A 85 -7.14 5.53 18.91
N GLN A 86 -6.33 4.50 19.14
CA GLN A 86 -5.34 4.45 20.24
C GLN A 86 -3.93 4.83 19.78
N VAL A 87 -3.72 5.08 18.49
CA VAL A 87 -2.40 5.42 17.93
C VAL A 87 -2.13 6.90 18.12
N SER A 88 -1.13 7.22 18.95
CA SER A 88 -0.69 8.59 19.20
C SER A 88 0.67 8.94 18.59
N VAL A 89 1.44 7.93 18.14
CA VAL A 89 2.79 8.10 17.59
C VAL A 89 2.99 7.22 16.37
N THR A 90 3.65 7.76 15.34
CA THR A 90 4.08 7.04 14.14
C THR A 90 5.58 7.26 13.88
N PRO A 91 6.31 6.30 13.30
CA PRO A 91 5.82 4.99 12.84
C PRO A 91 5.58 4.00 13.99
N VAL A 92 4.56 3.15 13.84
CA VAL A 92 4.28 2.06 14.80
C VAL A 92 3.73 0.84 14.06
N THR A 93 4.11 -0.36 14.54
CA THR A 93 3.53 -1.62 14.08
C THR A 93 2.78 -2.27 15.24
N ILE A 94 1.55 -2.68 14.98
CA ILE A 94 0.66 -3.26 16.00
C ILE A 94 0.31 -4.68 15.57
N HIS A 95 0.57 -5.64 16.45
CA HIS A 95 0.31 -7.05 16.20
C HIS A 95 -0.90 -7.53 17.00
N LYS A 96 -1.82 -8.22 16.33
CA LYS A 96 -3.01 -8.81 16.94
C LYS A 96 -3.39 -10.11 16.26
N ARG A 97 -3.02 -11.24 16.88
CA ARG A 97 -3.29 -12.63 16.42
C ARG A 97 -3.08 -12.85 14.91
N ASP A 98 -4.09 -12.56 14.10
CA ASP A 98 -4.10 -12.76 12.64
C ASP A 98 -4.00 -11.46 11.84
N LEU A 99 -3.78 -10.32 12.49
CA LEU A 99 -3.73 -8.98 11.92
C LEU A 99 -2.44 -8.26 12.37
N THR A 100 -1.69 -7.70 11.43
CA THR A 100 -0.61 -6.74 11.71
C THR A 100 -0.95 -5.41 11.04
N ILE A 101 -0.93 -4.31 11.79
CA ILE A 101 -1.21 -2.95 11.30
C ILE A 101 0.09 -2.15 11.31
N HIS A 102 0.48 -1.65 10.14
CA HIS A 102 1.63 -0.77 9.97
C HIS A 102 1.14 0.66 9.82
N CYS A 103 1.46 1.53 10.78
CA CYS A 103 1.11 2.93 10.76
C CYS A 103 2.37 3.77 10.51
N MET A 104 2.31 4.67 9.54
CA MET A 104 3.42 5.54 9.14
C MET A 104 2.92 6.95 8.86
N PRO A 105 3.76 7.98 8.98
CA PRO A 105 3.39 9.32 8.55
C PRO A 105 3.23 9.36 7.02
N PHE A 106 2.51 10.37 6.53
CA PHE A 106 2.56 10.74 5.12
C PHE A 106 4.01 11.06 4.70
N ASP A 107 4.42 10.52 3.55
CA ASP A 107 5.74 10.72 2.96
C ASP A 107 5.61 11.42 1.61
N GLU A 108 5.96 12.70 1.57
CA GLU A 108 5.93 13.53 0.36
C GLU A 108 6.85 13.01 -0.76
N SER A 109 7.91 12.25 -0.42
CA SER A 109 8.84 11.73 -1.42
C SER A 109 8.19 10.72 -2.38
N ILE A 110 6.98 10.25 -2.06
CA ILE A 110 6.19 9.37 -2.92
C ILE A 110 5.93 9.96 -4.31
N ILE A 111 5.97 11.28 -4.45
CA ILE A 111 5.83 11.96 -5.75
C ILE A 111 6.85 11.46 -6.78
N HIS A 112 8.03 11.03 -6.36
CA HIS A 112 9.03 10.46 -7.25
C HIS A 112 8.60 9.11 -7.82
N ASP A 113 8.07 8.23 -6.96
CA ASP A 113 7.52 6.93 -7.39
C ASP A 113 6.31 7.13 -8.32
N ILE A 114 5.43 8.09 -8.00
CA ILE A 114 4.26 8.43 -8.82
C ILE A 114 4.69 8.94 -10.20
N LYS A 115 5.62 9.89 -10.26
CA LYS A 115 6.16 10.43 -11.52
C LYS A 115 6.83 9.34 -12.36
N TRP A 116 7.63 8.47 -11.72
CA TRP A 116 8.28 7.36 -12.40
C TRP A 116 7.28 6.37 -13.02
N ALA A 117 6.18 6.09 -12.31
CA ALA A 117 5.11 5.23 -12.81
C ALA A 117 4.33 5.90 -13.94
N LEU A 118 3.99 7.18 -13.80
CA LEU A 118 3.26 7.93 -14.82
C LEU A 118 4.05 8.07 -16.13
N ALA A 119 5.37 8.30 -16.06
CA ALA A 119 6.21 8.40 -17.24
C ALA A 119 6.13 7.16 -18.13
N PHE A 120 6.00 5.96 -17.53
CA PHE A 120 5.76 4.74 -18.30
C PHE A 120 4.40 4.77 -18.99
N TRP A 121 3.33 5.10 -18.26
CA TRP A 121 1.97 5.15 -18.83
C TRP A 121 1.79 6.23 -19.91
N LYS A 122 2.58 7.29 -19.85
CA LYS A 122 2.59 8.36 -20.85
C LYS A 122 3.53 8.09 -22.03
N MET A 123 4.16 6.91 -22.07
CA MET A 123 5.17 6.56 -23.08
C MET A 123 6.39 7.50 -23.07
N GLU A 124 6.64 8.20 -21.96
CA GLU A 124 7.80 9.07 -21.74
C GLU A 124 9.03 8.26 -21.27
N ARG A 125 8.83 6.98 -20.91
CA ARG A 125 9.88 6.05 -20.50
C ARG A 125 9.55 4.63 -20.95
N GLU A 126 10.56 3.88 -21.38
CA GLU A 126 10.43 2.45 -21.68
C GLU A 126 10.24 1.58 -20.43
N LEU A 127 9.66 0.40 -20.62
CA LEU A 127 9.59 -0.66 -19.60
C LEU A 127 10.98 -1.01 -19.04
N GLN A 128 11.08 -1.15 -17.73
CA GLN A 128 12.32 -1.57 -17.06
C GLN A 128 12.15 -2.97 -16.44
N PRO A 129 13.17 -3.83 -16.54
CA PRO A 129 13.13 -5.17 -15.98
C PRO A 129 13.00 -5.10 -14.46
N SER A 130 12.21 -6.01 -13.89
CA SER A 130 12.13 -6.19 -12.44
C SER A 130 13.27 -7.07 -11.94
N ASN A 131 13.76 -6.82 -10.73
CA ASN A 131 14.70 -7.71 -10.04
C ASN A 131 14.05 -9.05 -9.61
N SER A 132 12.72 -9.19 -9.72
CA SER A 132 12.02 -10.43 -9.39
C SER A 132 11.90 -11.32 -10.63
N LEU A 133 12.64 -12.44 -10.62
CA LEU A 133 12.57 -13.45 -11.68
C LEU A 133 11.12 -13.91 -11.92
N SER A 134 10.39 -14.18 -10.83
CA SER A 134 8.99 -14.63 -10.89
C SER A 134 8.09 -13.61 -11.60
N LYS A 135 8.25 -12.31 -11.32
CA LYS A 135 7.49 -11.24 -12.01
C LYS A 135 7.86 -11.14 -13.49
N CYS A 136 9.14 -11.34 -13.84
CA CYS A 136 9.59 -11.33 -15.23
C CYS A 136 9.04 -12.52 -16.03
N LEU A 137 8.89 -13.69 -15.40
CA LEU A 137 8.34 -14.88 -16.05
C LEU A 137 6.87 -14.72 -16.47
N SER A 138 6.09 -13.97 -15.70
CA SER A 138 4.68 -13.68 -15.98
C SER A 138 4.46 -12.33 -16.69
N CYS A 139 5.51 -11.64 -17.12
CA CYS A 139 5.41 -10.33 -17.78
C CYS A 139 4.98 -10.50 -19.25
N GLU A 140 3.98 -9.73 -19.70
CA GLU A 140 3.52 -9.74 -21.09
C GLU A 140 4.60 -9.25 -22.08
N TYR A 141 5.45 -8.32 -21.64
CA TYR A 141 6.58 -7.79 -22.42
C TYR A 141 7.84 -8.65 -22.32
N ARG A 142 7.76 -9.88 -21.78
CA ARG A 142 8.93 -10.77 -21.62
C ARG A 142 9.68 -10.99 -22.93
N HIS A 143 8.97 -11.01 -24.06
CA HIS A 143 9.55 -11.20 -25.39
C HIS A 143 10.46 -10.03 -25.84
N LEU A 144 10.27 -8.83 -25.28
CA LEU A 144 11.10 -7.64 -25.53
C LEU A 144 12.30 -7.53 -24.57
N CYS A 145 12.31 -8.31 -23.49
CA CYS A 145 13.34 -8.23 -22.47
C CYS A 145 14.64 -8.90 -22.95
N THR A 146 15.70 -8.12 -23.10
CA THR A 146 17.04 -8.60 -23.47
C THR A 146 17.71 -9.39 -22.34
N LEU A 147 17.30 -9.16 -21.09
CA LEU A 147 17.72 -9.93 -19.92
C LEU A 147 16.97 -11.26 -19.88
N ARG A 148 17.33 -12.19 -20.78
CA ARG A 148 16.96 -13.60 -20.67
C ARG A 148 17.61 -14.17 -19.41
N SER A 149 16.90 -14.08 -18.29
CA SER A 149 17.20 -14.78 -17.02
C SER A 149 18.61 -14.57 -16.50
N VAL A 150 18.77 -13.83 -15.40
CA VAL A 150 19.89 -14.06 -14.49
C VAL A 150 19.81 -15.54 -14.11
N ARG A 151 20.69 -16.36 -14.70
CA ARG A 151 20.80 -17.79 -14.45
C ARG A 151 21.07 -17.97 -12.96
N LYS A 152 20.44 -18.99 -12.37
CA LYS A 152 20.84 -19.55 -11.08
C LYS A 152 22.37 -19.75 -11.10
N VAL A 153 23.05 -19.14 -10.14
CA VAL A 153 24.31 -19.67 -9.60
C VAL A 153 23.97 -20.20 -8.22
#